data_AF-A0A358C2A4-F1
#
_entry.id   AF-A0A358C2A4-F1
#
_cell.length_a   1.000
_cell.length_b   1.000
_cell.length_c   1.000
_cell.angle_alpha   90.00
_cell.angle_beta   90.00
_cell.angle_gamma   90.00
#
_symmetry.space_group_name_H-M   'P 1'
#
loop_
_entity.id
_entity.type
_entity.pdbx_description
1 polymer ?
#
loop_
_entity_poly.entity_id
_entity_poly.type
_entity_poly.pdbx_seq_one_letter_code
_entity_poly.pdbx_strand_id
1 'polypeptide(L)'
;MSEKPSGFKPGDVLDQEIEGMPEQEMISKYKPTFLGMGGEQIVFGIEGHPNVVAKVRKHTLGEVVNYNRTEGISDEELHPAARAYLEKQLRREQGAQKLLKTHFPGHTLLERQYIQQVPVTRQMMEAIKDRWSTYDELADGVHHLWTTVRIQEKLPPEAMPNQEAISLSFQYVEQHFDDDEVDAYDNLNTVLLDGAPLEDPGLLEEVLPHALLDAMDQHPELKHLVSEFAEHAITYTQATGEMLDLAGSWNVTVFEKDGTWDYVMPDAIYPARDSYTRGVFGIDALLHGKTIEAGKENTVLNTISYARFVNALAMVSGSSARLKIFDQPIASNSEVLLHLAKRELSRWSHHETSKDGVV
;
A
#
# COMPACT_ATOMS: atom_id res chain seq x y z
N MET A 1 45.49 22.37 15.87
CA MET A 1 44.32 22.66 15.02
C MET A 1 43.95 21.34 14.37
N SER A 2 42.90 20.70 14.86
CA SER A 2 42.40 19.41 14.36
C SER A 2 41.21 19.72 13.47
N GLU A 3 41.36 19.46 12.17
CA GLU A 3 40.26 19.55 11.21
C GLU A 3 39.26 18.44 11.50
N LYS A 4 38.02 18.82 11.77
CA LYS A 4 36.90 17.87 11.84
C LYS A 4 36.72 17.26 10.45
N PRO A 5 36.60 15.92 10.32
CA PRO A 5 36.25 15.32 9.04
C PRO A 5 34.85 15.80 8.65
N SER A 6 34.71 16.34 7.45
CA SER A 6 33.42 16.65 6.85
C SER A 6 32.59 15.37 6.79
N GLY A 7 31.48 15.35 7.52
CA GLY A 7 30.56 14.22 7.56
C GLY A 7 30.03 13.92 6.16
N PHE A 8 30.46 12.80 5.61
CA PHE A 8 29.87 12.19 4.43
C PHE A 8 28.50 11.66 4.84
N LYS A 9 27.42 12.33 4.44
CA LYS A 9 26.06 11.80 4.64
C LYS A 9 25.76 10.85 3.48
N PRO A 10 25.42 9.59 3.73
CA PRO A 10 25.06 8.64 2.68
C PRO A 10 23.99 9.15 1.70
N GLY A 11 23.13 10.08 2.12
CA GLY A 11 22.13 10.74 1.27
C GLY A 11 22.71 11.62 0.15
N ASP A 12 23.89 12.23 0.32
CA ASP A 12 24.42 13.20 -0.66
C ASP A 12 24.90 12.55 -1.96
N VAL A 13 25.25 11.25 -1.94
CA VAL A 13 25.65 10.49 -3.15
C VAL A 13 24.43 9.98 -3.90
N LEU A 14 23.38 9.57 -3.18
CA LEU A 14 22.13 9.07 -3.75
C LEU A 14 21.27 10.19 -4.34
N ASP A 15 21.21 11.34 -3.67
CA ASP A 15 20.64 12.55 -4.25
C ASP A 15 21.39 12.93 -5.54
N GLN A 16 22.72 12.78 -5.60
CA GLN A 16 23.50 12.99 -6.84
C GLN A 16 23.27 11.92 -7.92
N GLU A 17 23.07 10.66 -7.54
CA GLU A 17 22.74 9.59 -8.50
C GLU A 17 21.35 9.82 -9.12
N ILE A 18 20.36 10.22 -8.31
CA ILE A 18 19.01 10.51 -8.78
C ILE A 18 18.96 11.90 -9.48
N GLU A 19 19.69 12.93 -8.99
CA GLU A 19 19.82 14.26 -9.61
C GLU A 19 20.61 14.26 -10.92
N GLY A 20 21.62 13.39 -11.03
CA GLY A 20 22.47 13.27 -12.22
C GLY A 20 21.84 12.48 -13.37
N MET A 21 20.67 11.86 -13.17
CA MET A 21 19.96 11.09 -14.19
C MET A 21 19.15 12.01 -15.11
N PRO A 22 19.48 12.12 -16.42
CA PRO A 22 18.71 12.92 -17.36
C PRO A 22 17.28 12.40 -17.49
N GLU A 23 16.31 13.33 -17.47
CA GLU A 23 14.85 13.10 -17.39
C GLU A 23 14.25 12.18 -18.48
N GLN A 24 14.97 11.91 -19.59
CA GLN A 24 14.45 11.21 -20.77
C GLN A 24 15.06 9.83 -21.09
N GLU A 25 16.10 9.35 -20.40
CA GLU A 25 16.87 8.17 -20.86
C GLU A 25 16.96 6.98 -19.89
N MET A 26 16.17 6.93 -18.82
CA MET A 26 16.40 5.94 -17.75
C MET A 26 15.98 4.48 -18.01
N ILE A 27 15.11 4.16 -18.96
CA ILE A 27 14.61 2.77 -19.10
C ILE A 27 14.90 2.17 -20.46
N SER A 28 14.91 2.98 -21.53
CA SER A 28 15.31 2.51 -22.86
C SER A 28 16.80 2.18 -22.95
N LYS A 29 17.64 2.87 -22.16
CA LYS A 29 19.10 2.66 -22.12
C LYS A 29 19.53 1.55 -21.15
N TYR A 30 18.82 1.42 -20.03
CA TYR A 30 19.19 0.52 -18.93
C TYR A 30 18.29 -0.69 -18.99
N LYS A 31 18.78 -1.79 -19.57
CA LYS A 31 18.04 -3.05 -19.76
C LYS A 31 17.41 -3.48 -18.43
N PRO A 32 16.11 -3.22 -18.20
CA PRO A 32 15.55 -3.40 -16.88
C PRO A 32 15.41 -4.89 -16.60
N THR A 33 15.85 -5.33 -15.42
CA THR A 33 15.74 -6.72 -14.99
C THR A 33 14.50 -6.87 -14.15
N PHE A 34 13.54 -7.69 -14.57
CA PHE A 34 12.35 -7.99 -13.76
C PHE A 34 12.78 -8.57 -12.41
N LEU A 35 12.32 -7.96 -11.31
CA LEU A 35 12.59 -8.42 -9.94
C LEU A 35 11.38 -9.10 -9.32
N GLY A 36 10.18 -8.62 -9.62
CA GLY A 36 8.94 -9.17 -9.07
C GLY A 36 7.73 -8.29 -9.35
N MET A 37 6.60 -8.69 -8.78
CA MET A 37 5.34 -7.96 -8.87
C MET A 37 4.59 -8.04 -7.53
N GLY A 38 3.94 -6.94 -7.16
CA GLY A 38 2.95 -6.90 -6.09
C GLY A 38 1.53 -6.80 -6.65
N GLY A 39 0.57 -6.39 -5.83
CA GLY A 39 -0.81 -6.16 -6.27
C GLY A 39 -0.89 -5.14 -7.41
N GLU A 40 -0.39 -3.93 -7.17
CA GLU A 40 -0.49 -2.80 -8.11
C GLU A 40 0.79 -2.51 -8.90
N GLN A 41 1.95 -3.03 -8.45
CA GLN A 41 3.26 -2.65 -8.98
C GLN A 41 3.96 -3.80 -9.68
N ILE A 42 4.67 -3.47 -10.76
CA ILE A 42 5.71 -4.30 -11.37
C ILE A 42 7.05 -3.67 -11.03
N VAL A 43 8.00 -4.45 -10.51
CA VAL A 43 9.29 -3.95 -10.00
C VAL A 43 10.43 -4.46 -10.87
N PHE A 44 11.29 -3.53 -11.28
CA PHE A 44 12.48 -3.79 -12.09
C PHE A 44 13.73 -3.27 -11.39
N GLY A 45 14.84 -3.99 -11.55
CA GLY A 45 16.18 -3.53 -11.23
C GLY A 45 16.75 -2.76 -12.43
N ILE A 46 17.60 -1.78 -12.12
CA ILE A 46 18.24 -0.92 -13.12
C ILE A 46 19.72 -1.31 -13.20
N GLU A 47 20.17 -1.79 -14.36
CA GLU A 47 21.57 -2.16 -14.58
C GLU A 47 22.49 -0.96 -14.29
N GLY A 48 23.58 -1.17 -13.55
CA GLY A 48 24.50 -0.10 -13.15
C GLY A 48 24.03 0.76 -11.98
N HIS A 49 22.79 0.60 -11.50
CA HIS A 49 22.23 1.36 -10.38
C HIS A 49 21.62 0.39 -9.33
N PRO A 50 22.47 -0.33 -8.57
CA PRO A 50 22.03 -1.43 -7.71
C PRO A 50 21.20 -1.00 -6.50
N ASN A 51 21.23 0.28 -6.12
CA ASN A 51 20.57 0.82 -4.94
C ASN A 51 19.15 1.36 -5.20
N VAL A 52 18.67 1.29 -6.44
CA VAL A 52 17.34 1.77 -6.83
C VAL A 52 16.57 0.70 -7.59
N VAL A 53 15.26 0.88 -7.65
CA VAL A 53 14.31 0.08 -8.43
C VAL A 53 13.40 0.98 -9.24
N ALA A 54 12.97 0.49 -10.40
CA ALA A 54 11.88 1.09 -11.17
C ALA A 54 10.58 0.35 -10.87
N LYS A 55 9.53 1.09 -10.55
CA LYS A 55 8.19 0.58 -10.25
C LYS A 55 7.20 1.12 -11.29
N VAL A 56 6.40 0.23 -11.85
CA VAL A 56 5.37 0.55 -12.85
C VAL A 56 4.01 0.10 -12.33
N ARG A 57 3.03 1.00 -12.38
CA ARG A 57 1.64 0.69 -12.00
C ARG A 57 0.94 -0.11 -13.09
N LYS A 58 0.48 -1.31 -12.76
CA LYS A 58 -0.24 -2.21 -13.68
C LYS A 58 -1.49 -1.54 -14.26
N HIS A 59 -2.29 -0.93 -13.39
CA HIS A 59 -3.55 -0.32 -13.77
C HIS A 59 -3.35 0.89 -14.71
N THR A 60 -2.43 1.80 -14.37
CA THR A 60 -2.13 2.99 -15.20
C THR A 60 -1.66 2.60 -16.60
N LEU A 61 -0.73 1.65 -16.67
CA LEU A 61 -0.22 1.13 -17.93
C LEU A 61 -1.35 0.54 -18.78
N GLY A 62 -2.17 -0.29 -18.15
CA GLY A 62 -3.29 -0.91 -18.83
C GLY A 62 -4.31 0.10 -19.36
N GLU A 63 -4.68 1.13 -18.58
CA GLU A 63 -5.61 2.17 -19.04
C GLU A 63 -5.11 2.90 -20.29
N VAL A 64 -3.79 3.11 -20.43
CA VAL A 64 -3.20 3.69 -21.65
C VAL A 64 -3.37 2.74 -22.84
N VAL A 65 -3.08 1.45 -22.67
CA VAL A 65 -3.25 0.43 -23.73
C VAL A 65 -4.71 0.35 -24.18
N ASN A 66 -5.65 0.25 -23.23
CA ASN A 66 -7.08 0.18 -23.55
C ASN A 66 -7.56 1.44 -24.27
N TYR A 67 -7.09 2.61 -23.84
CA TYR A 67 -7.43 3.86 -24.50
C TYR A 67 -6.94 3.87 -25.96
N ASN A 68 -5.67 3.56 -26.20
CA ASN A 68 -5.10 3.55 -27.54
C ASN A 68 -5.89 2.63 -28.47
N ARG A 69 -6.21 1.41 -28.03
CA ARG A 69 -6.98 0.44 -28.82
C ARG A 69 -8.38 0.90 -29.15
N THR A 70 -9.08 1.46 -28.16
CA THR A 70 -10.46 1.97 -28.34
C THR A 70 -10.51 3.06 -29.40
N GLU A 71 -9.45 3.87 -29.49
CA GLU A 71 -9.33 4.97 -30.43
C GLU A 71 -8.62 4.58 -31.76
N GLY A 72 -8.21 3.31 -31.93
CA GLY A 72 -7.50 2.83 -33.11
C GLY A 72 -6.07 3.40 -33.25
N ILE A 73 -5.42 3.72 -32.13
CA ILE A 73 -4.07 4.27 -32.02
C ILE A 73 -3.09 3.13 -31.74
N SER A 74 -1.86 3.24 -32.23
CA SER A 74 -0.80 2.26 -31.93
C SER A 74 -0.50 2.22 -30.42
N ASP A 75 -0.32 1.03 -29.86
CA ASP A 75 0.02 0.83 -28.43
C ASP A 75 1.34 1.54 -28.04
N GLU A 76 2.24 1.78 -28.99
CA GLU A 76 3.52 2.46 -28.76
C GLU A 76 3.44 4.00 -28.81
N GLU A 77 2.34 4.55 -29.33
CA GLU A 77 2.12 5.98 -29.45
C GLU A 77 1.50 6.57 -28.17
N LEU A 78 1.94 7.78 -27.79
CA LEU A 78 1.32 8.52 -26.69
C LEU A 78 0.36 9.58 -27.22
N HIS A 79 -0.92 9.22 -27.36
CA HIS A 79 -1.96 10.17 -27.73
C HIS A 79 -2.05 11.33 -26.72
N PRO A 80 -2.34 12.59 -27.13
CA PRO A 80 -2.45 13.72 -26.21
C PRO A 80 -3.42 13.52 -25.03
N ALA A 81 -4.53 12.80 -25.24
CA ALA A 81 -5.46 12.50 -24.16
C ALA A 81 -4.90 11.48 -23.15
N ALA A 82 -4.22 10.43 -23.63
CA ALA A 82 -3.50 9.48 -22.78
C ALA A 82 -2.36 10.18 -22.03
N ARG A 83 -1.64 11.11 -22.67
CA ARG A 83 -0.64 11.95 -22.00
C ARG A 83 -1.25 12.78 -20.89
N ALA A 84 -2.35 13.49 -21.16
CA ALA A 84 -3.04 14.30 -20.15
C ALA A 84 -3.55 13.45 -18.97
N TYR A 85 -3.99 12.22 -19.24
CA TYR A 85 -4.33 11.24 -18.22
C TYR A 85 -3.10 10.85 -17.36
N LEU A 86 -1.98 10.47 -17.98
CA LEU A 86 -0.74 10.14 -17.27
C LEU A 86 -0.21 11.32 -16.45
N GLU A 87 -0.23 12.53 -16.99
CA GLU A 87 0.16 13.75 -16.29
C GLU A 87 -0.75 14.04 -15.09
N LYS A 88 -2.04 13.75 -15.20
CA LYS A 88 -2.98 13.88 -14.09
C LYS A 88 -2.69 12.85 -12.99
N GLN A 89 -2.38 11.61 -13.34
CA GLN A 89 -2.01 10.59 -12.35
C GLN A 89 -0.68 10.91 -11.68
N LEU A 90 0.33 11.29 -12.46
CA LEU A 90 1.63 11.72 -11.95
C LEU A 90 1.48 12.84 -10.91
N ARG A 91 0.70 13.89 -11.22
CA ARG A 91 0.44 14.98 -10.26
C ARG A 91 -0.24 14.52 -8.98
N ARG A 92 -1.16 13.55 -9.07
CA ARG A 92 -1.84 12.98 -7.90
C ARG A 92 -0.88 12.18 -7.03
N GLU A 93 -0.06 11.34 -7.65
CA GLU A 93 0.94 10.51 -6.95
C GLU A 93 2.01 11.37 -6.29
N GLN A 94 2.53 12.39 -6.98
CA GLN A 94 3.45 13.37 -6.39
C GLN A 94 2.81 14.13 -5.23
N GLY A 95 1.53 14.50 -5.36
CA GLY A 95 0.75 15.13 -4.29
C GLY A 95 0.61 14.23 -3.06
N ALA A 96 0.21 12.98 -3.26
CA ALA A 96 0.09 11.97 -2.21
C ALA A 96 1.44 11.69 -1.53
N GLN A 97 2.51 11.54 -2.30
CA GLN A 97 3.86 11.33 -1.75
C GLN A 97 4.34 12.54 -0.93
N LYS A 98 4.02 13.76 -1.37
CA LYS A 98 4.33 14.97 -0.60
C LYS A 98 3.57 15.01 0.73
N LEU A 99 2.29 14.65 0.72
CA LEU A 99 1.49 14.56 1.95
C LEU A 99 2.06 13.49 2.88
N LEU A 100 2.37 12.29 2.36
CA LEU A 100 2.97 11.21 3.13
C LEU A 100 4.29 11.65 3.78
N LYS A 101 5.20 12.26 3.02
CA LYS A 101 6.46 12.83 3.53
C LYS A 101 6.29 13.89 4.62
N THR A 102 5.18 14.64 4.57
CA THR A 102 4.88 15.68 5.57
C THR A 102 4.47 15.07 6.91
N HIS A 103 3.75 13.95 6.87
CA HIS A 103 3.27 13.26 8.08
C HIS A 103 4.24 12.18 8.59
N PHE A 104 5.15 11.68 7.74
CA PHE A 104 6.14 10.64 8.07
C PHE A 104 7.55 11.09 7.66
N PRO A 105 8.09 12.15 8.29
CA PRO A 105 9.38 12.72 7.89
C PRO A 105 10.51 11.71 8.15
N GLY A 106 11.27 11.38 7.10
CA GLY A 106 12.43 10.47 7.20
C GLY A 106 12.10 8.98 7.03
N HIS A 107 10.81 8.59 7.01
CA HIS A 107 10.42 7.18 6.92
C HIS A 107 9.97 6.76 5.50
N THR A 108 9.84 7.70 4.57
CA THR A 108 9.60 7.38 3.16
C THR A 108 10.91 7.28 2.39
N LEU A 109 11.01 6.34 1.47
CA LEU A 109 12.17 6.25 0.56
C LEU A 109 12.24 7.44 -0.41
N LEU A 110 13.45 7.80 -0.82
CA LEU A 110 13.61 8.79 -1.88
C LEU A 110 13.10 8.20 -3.19
N GLU A 111 12.36 9.01 -3.94
CA GLU A 111 11.78 8.60 -5.20
C GLU A 111 11.58 9.78 -6.15
N ARG A 112 11.57 9.47 -7.44
CA ARG A 112 11.14 10.34 -8.52
C ARG A 112 10.18 9.62 -9.45
N GLN A 113 9.28 10.37 -10.05
CA GLN A 113 8.20 9.84 -10.88
C GLN A 113 8.21 10.55 -12.23
N TYR A 114 8.05 9.77 -13.30
CA TYR A 114 8.17 10.23 -14.68
C TYR A 114 7.09 9.63 -15.56
N ILE A 115 6.82 10.25 -16.71
CA ILE A 115 6.10 9.61 -17.81
C ILE A 115 7.14 9.10 -18.79
N GLN A 116 7.22 7.78 -18.99
CA GLN A 116 8.25 7.18 -19.83
C GLN A 116 7.72 5.92 -20.52
N GLN A 117 8.37 5.58 -21.63
CA GLN A 117 8.25 4.25 -22.23
C GLN A 117 8.99 3.21 -21.41
N VAL A 118 8.32 2.08 -21.17
CA VAL A 118 8.90 0.90 -20.55
C VAL A 118 8.88 -0.25 -21.55
N PRO A 119 9.93 -1.10 -21.60
CA PRO A 119 9.97 -2.23 -22.50
C PRO A 119 8.92 -3.26 -22.09
N VAL A 120 8.21 -3.78 -23.06
CA VAL A 120 7.27 -4.88 -22.90
C VAL A 120 8.08 -6.18 -22.87
N THR A 121 8.17 -6.78 -21.69
CA THR A 121 8.71 -8.13 -21.53
C THR A 121 7.58 -9.14 -21.42
N ARG A 122 7.87 -10.42 -21.68
CA ARG A 122 6.90 -11.50 -21.45
C ARG A 122 6.41 -11.52 -20.00
N GLN A 123 7.32 -11.32 -19.04
CA GLN A 123 6.99 -11.28 -17.61
C GLN A 123 6.06 -10.11 -17.28
N MET A 124 6.28 -8.95 -17.89
CA MET A 124 5.40 -7.80 -17.73
C MET A 124 4.01 -8.08 -18.30
N MET A 125 3.94 -8.72 -19.47
CA MET A 125 2.67 -9.16 -20.06
C MET A 125 1.89 -10.14 -19.20
N GLU A 126 2.58 -11.14 -18.64
CA GLU A 126 1.99 -12.07 -17.68
C GLU A 126 1.55 -11.35 -16.40
N ALA A 127 2.34 -10.40 -15.90
CA ALA A 127 2.04 -9.63 -14.69
C ALA A 127 0.85 -8.69 -14.84
N ILE A 128 0.58 -8.19 -16.06
CA ILE A 128 -0.55 -7.30 -16.33
C ILE A 128 -1.84 -8.09 -16.48
N LYS A 129 -1.82 -9.36 -16.92
CA LYS A 129 -3.00 -10.26 -17.11
C LYS A 129 -3.75 -10.62 -15.80
N ASP A 130 -3.62 -9.83 -14.75
CA ASP A 130 -4.23 -10.03 -13.44
C ASP A 130 -5.69 -9.53 -13.38
N ARG A 131 -6.40 -9.78 -12.26
CA ARG A 131 -7.81 -9.45 -11.95
C ARG A 131 -8.30 -8.06 -12.40
N TRP A 132 -7.41 -7.08 -12.53
CA TRP A 132 -7.70 -5.69 -12.88
C TRP A 132 -7.52 -5.36 -14.36
N SER A 133 -7.23 -6.38 -15.16
CA SER A 133 -6.86 -6.27 -16.55
C SER A 133 -7.94 -6.91 -17.42
N THR A 134 -8.74 -6.08 -18.07
CA THR A 134 -9.59 -6.49 -19.19
C THR A 134 -8.82 -6.43 -20.51
N TYR A 135 -7.50 -6.54 -20.49
CA TYR A 135 -6.68 -6.33 -21.67
C TYR A 135 -6.65 -7.60 -22.52
N ASP A 136 -7.07 -7.47 -23.77
CA ASP A 136 -6.68 -8.45 -24.80
C ASP A 136 -5.15 -8.50 -24.89
N GLU A 137 -4.59 -9.62 -25.37
CA GLU A 137 -3.14 -9.74 -25.54
C GLU A 137 -2.58 -8.57 -26.38
N LEU A 138 -1.36 -8.12 -26.07
CA LEU A 138 -0.67 -7.15 -26.93
C LEU A 138 -0.49 -7.71 -28.33
N ALA A 139 -0.67 -6.86 -29.34
CA ALA A 139 -0.41 -7.24 -30.71
C ALA A 139 1.07 -7.62 -30.87
N ASP A 140 1.35 -8.55 -31.79
CA ASP A 140 2.71 -8.91 -32.15
C ASP A 140 3.50 -7.66 -32.58
N GLY A 141 4.68 -7.46 -32.00
CA GLY A 141 5.59 -6.35 -32.34
C GLY A 141 5.48 -5.12 -31.44
N VAL A 142 4.60 -5.09 -30.43
CA VAL A 142 4.65 -4.04 -29.40
C VAL A 142 5.85 -4.28 -28.49
N HIS A 143 6.81 -3.35 -28.50
CA HIS A 143 8.05 -3.48 -27.75
C HIS A 143 8.12 -2.52 -26.56
N HIS A 144 7.37 -1.42 -26.59
CA HIS A 144 7.36 -0.43 -25.52
C HIS A 144 5.96 0.12 -25.25
N LEU A 145 5.69 0.48 -24.00
CA LEU A 145 4.43 1.11 -23.61
C LEU A 145 4.68 2.35 -22.77
N TRP A 146 3.86 3.39 -22.99
CA TRP A 146 3.90 4.60 -22.17
C TRP A 146 3.15 4.42 -20.86
N THR A 147 3.77 4.85 -19.77
CA THR A 147 3.17 4.79 -18.43
C THR A 147 3.84 5.79 -17.49
N THR A 148 3.36 5.84 -16.23
CA THR A 148 4.08 6.47 -15.13
C THR A 148 5.07 5.47 -14.54
N VAL A 149 6.33 5.89 -14.41
CA VAL A 149 7.38 5.09 -13.76
C VAL A 149 7.89 5.82 -12.53
N ARG A 150 8.01 5.08 -11.43
CA ARG A 150 8.63 5.55 -10.20
C ARG A 150 10.01 4.92 -10.04
N ILE A 151 11.05 5.74 -9.95
CA ILE A 151 12.39 5.31 -9.57
C ILE A 151 12.53 5.58 -8.07
N GLN A 152 12.74 4.54 -7.29
CA GLN A 152 12.78 4.60 -5.83
C GLN A 152 14.03 3.92 -5.31
N GLU A 153 14.58 4.40 -4.20
CA GLU A 153 15.61 3.67 -3.45
C GLU A 153 15.13 2.26 -3.06
N LYS A 154 16.05 1.33 -2.93
CA LYS A 154 15.76 0.04 -2.33
C LYS A 154 15.59 0.18 -0.83
N LEU A 155 14.89 -0.80 -0.26
CA LEU A 155 14.89 -0.99 1.18
C LEU A 155 16.33 -1.12 1.71
N PRO A 156 16.62 -0.56 2.89
CA PRO A 156 17.88 -0.85 3.57
C PRO A 156 17.97 -2.37 3.83
N PRO A 157 19.18 -2.96 3.84
CA PRO A 157 19.35 -4.40 4.01
C PRO A 157 18.61 -4.97 5.23
N GLU A 158 18.60 -4.23 6.33
CA GLU A 158 17.96 -4.59 7.60
C GLU A 158 16.43 -4.66 7.50
N ALA A 159 15.82 -3.93 6.55
CA ALA A 159 14.37 -3.91 6.32
C ALA A 159 13.92 -4.91 5.23
N MET A 160 14.81 -5.77 4.75
CA MET A 160 14.44 -6.77 3.73
C MET A 160 13.64 -7.93 4.35
N PRO A 161 12.69 -8.55 3.61
CA PRO A 161 11.84 -9.62 4.12
C PRO A 161 12.53 -10.88 4.64
N ASN A 162 13.80 -11.09 4.27
CA ASN A 162 14.61 -12.23 4.68
C ASN A 162 15.45 -11.95 5.94
N GLN A 163 15.27 -10.79 6.56
CA GLN A 163 15.84 -10.43 7.86
C GLN A 163 14.77 -10.56 8.96
N GLU A 164 15.12 -10.20 10.20
CA GLU A 164 14.20 -10.13 11.36
C GLU A 164 13.26 -8.91 11.30
N ALA A 165 13.06 -8.33 10.11
CA ALA A 165 12.14 -7.21 9.90
C ALA A 165 10.68 -7.65 10.01
N ILE A 166 9.84 -6.74 10.50
CA ILE A 166 8.43 -6.98 10.77
C ILE A 166 7.59 -6.12 9.83
N SER A 167 6.73 -6.76 9.04
CA SER A 167 5.74 -6.07 8.21
C SER A 167 4.57 -5.59 9.07
N LEU A 168 4.24 -4.30 9.01
CA LEU A 168 3.00 -3.76 9.56
C LEU A 168 1.90 -3.88 8.51
N SER A 169 1.21 -5.02 8.52
CA SER A 169 0.10 -5.29 7.62
C SER A 169 -1.08 -5.85 8.39
N PHE A 170 -2.28 -5.35 8.11
CA PHE A 170 -3.48 -5.90 8.73
C PHE A 170 -3.91 -7.19 8.06
N GLN A 171 -4.57 -8.05 8.84
CA GLN A 171 -5.27 -9.23 8.33
C GLN A 171 -6.78 -8.96 8.27
N TYR A 172 -7.47 -9.70 7.41
CA TYR A 172 -8.93 -9.67 7.37
C TYR A 172 -9.46 -10.68 8.37
N VAL A 173 -9.69 -10.22 9.60
CA VAL A 173 -10.17 -11.05 10.71
C VAL A 173 -11.43 -11.83 10.36
N GLU A 174 -12.25 -11.33 9.43
CA GLU A 174 -13.46 -11.99 8.95
C GLU A 174 -13.20 -13.33 8.24
N GLN A 175 -11.95 -13.65 7.89
CA GLN A 175 -11.54 -14.97 7.42
C GLN A 175 -11.55 -16.03 8.54
N HIS A 176 -11.52 -15.60 9.80
CA HIS A 176 -11.40 -16.47 10.97
C HIS A 176 -12.69 -16.58 11.78
N PHE A 177 -13.67 -15.71 11.53
CA PHE A 177 -14.98 -15.77 12.17
C PHE A 177 -15.96 -16.61 11.36
N ASP A 178 -16.66 -17.54 12.00
CA ASP A 178 -17.84 -18.22 11.44
C ASP A 178 -19.10 -17.33 11.54
N ASP A 179 -20.18 -17.71 10.83
CA ASP A 179 -21.42 -16.89 10.79
C ASP A 179 -22.16 -16.88 12.13
N ASP A 180 -21.89 -17.86 13.00
CA ASP A 180 -22.43 -17.96 14.35
C ASP A 180 -21.55 -17.27 15.42
N GLU A 181 -20.39 -16.72 15.03
CA GLU A 181 -19.47 -16.01 15.92
C GLU A 181 -19.63 -14.48 15.88
N VAL A 182 -20.83 -14.00 15.50
CA VAL A 182 -21.14 -12.57 15.39
C VAL A 182 -20.88 -11.83 16.71
N ASP A 183 -21.14 -12.45 17.86
CA ASP A 183 -20.91 -11.82 19.18
C ASP A 183 -19.43 -11.54 19.45
N ALA A 184 -18.52 -12.42 18.99
CA ALA A 184 -17.09 -12.22 19.15
C ALA A 184 -16.58 -11.13 18.18
N TYR A 185 -17.10 -11.12 16.96
CA TYR A 185 -16.85 -10.05 15.99
C TYR A 185 -17.41 -8.70 16.46
N ASP A 186 -18.55 -8.71 17.15
CA ASP A 186 -19.17 -7.54 17.76
C ASP A 186 -18.32 -6.94 18.88
N ASN A 187 -17.80 -7.80 19.76
CA ASN A 187 -16.87 -7.39 20.81
C ASN A 187 -15.61 -6.74 20.21
N LEU A 188 -15.05 -7.32 19.16
CA LEU A 188 -13.91 -6.75 18.42
C LEU A 188 -14.22 -5.32 17.92
N ASN A 189 -15.38 -5.12 17.31
CA ASN A 189 -15.81 -3.80 16.83
C ASN A 189 -16.05 -2.81 17.95
N THR A 190 -16.68 -3.26 19.03
CA THR A 190 -16.97 -2.44 20.20
C THR A 190 -15.69 -1.85 20.79
N VAL A 191 -14.64 -2.67 20.90
CA VAL A 191 -13.35 -2.24 21.44
C VAL A 191 -12.57 -1.40 20.43
N LEU A 192 -12.36 -1.92 19.20
CA LEU A 192 -11.41 -1.33 18.26
C LEU A 192 -11.98 -0.22 17.38
N LEU A 193 -13.31 -0.14 17.20
CA LEU A 193 -13.95 0.88 16.36
C LEU A 193 -14.79 1.86 17.18
N ASP A 194 -15.51 1.37 18.18
CA ASP A 194 -16.42 2.20 19.00
C ASP A 194 -15.74 2.77 20.25
N GLY A 195 -14.53 2.30 20.58
CA GLY A 195 -13.68 2.86 21.63
C GLY A 195 -14.01 2.39 23.03
N ALA A 196 -14.63 1.22 23.18
CA ALA A 196 -14.78 0.58 24.50
C ALA A 196 -13.43 0.20 25.11
N PRO A 197 -13.33 0.07 26.45
CA PRO A 197 -12.12 -0.40 27.11
C PRO A 197 -11.72 -1.82 26.67
N LEU A 198 -10.41 -2.08 26.58
CA LEU A 198 -9.87 -3.42 26.37
C LEU A 198 -9.86 -4.18 27.69
N GLU A 199 -10.74 -5.18 27.80
CA GLU A 199 -10.77 -6.08 28.96
C GLU A 199 -9.92 -7.34 28.75
N ASP A 200 -9.87 -7.84 27.50
CA ASP A 200 -9.10 -9.01 27.10
C ASP A 200 -7.99 -8.63 26.11
N PRO A 201 -6.70 -8.65 26.52
CA PRO A 201 -5.57 -8.40 25.63
C PRO A 201 -5.48 -9.37 24.45
N GLY A 202 -6.01 -10.59 24.56
CA GLY A 202 -5.98 -11.60 23.49
C GLY A 202 -6.69 -11.12 22.23
N LEU A 203 -7.65 -10.19 22.35
CA LEU A 203 -8.31 -9.55 21.21
C LEU A 203 -7.31 -8.87 20.25
N LEU A 204 -6.18 -8.38 20.75
CA LEU A 204 -5.17 -7.71 19.92
C LEU A 204 -4.38 -8.71 19.06
N GLU A 205 -4.26 -9.96 19.50
CA GLU A 205 -3.60 -11.05 18.78
C GLU A 205 -4.36 -11.43 17.50
N GLU A 206 -5.68 -11.21 17.47
CA GLU A 206 -6.52 -11.42 16.28
C GLU A 206 -6.25 -10.40 15.17
N VAL A 207 -5.66 -9.24 15.50
CA VAL A 207 -5.52 -8.10 14.57
C VAL A 207 -4.07 -7.80 14.24
N LEU A 208 -3.16 -7.99 15.21
CA LEU A 208 -1.76 -7.63 15.10
C LEU A 208 -0.88 -8.86 14.83
N PRO A 209 0.21 -8.73 14.07
CA PRO A 209 1.15 -9.83 13.87
C PRO A 209 1.75 -10.29 15.21
N HIS A 210 1.70 -11.58 15.51
CA HIS A 210 2.32 -12.12 16.74
C HIS A 210 3.80 -11.72 16.87
N ALA A 211 4.55 -11.73 15.77
CA ALA A 211 5.95 -11.30 15.76
C ALA A 211 6.15 -9.85 16.24
N LEU A 212 5.18 -8.97 16.00
CA LEU A 212 5.21 -7.59 16.51
C LEU A 212 4.97 -7.56 18.02
N LEU A 213 3.96 -8.31 18.49
CA LEU A 213 3.62 -8.39 19.91
C LEU A 213 4.78 -8.96 20.73
N ASP A 214 5.33 -10.09 20.28
CA ASP A 214 6.47 -10.76 20.91
C ASP A 214 7.71 -9.84 20.96
N ALA A 215 7.96 -9.07 19.88
CA ALA A 215 9.06 -8.13 19.83
C ALA A 215 8.82 -6.92 20.77
N MET A 216 7.61 -6.38 20.82
CA MET A 216 7.27 -5.25 21.70
C MET A 216 7.39 -5.57 23.19
N ASP A 217 7.15 -6.82 23.58
CA ASP A 217 7.34 -7.29 24.95
C ASP A 217 8.83 -7.34 25.36
N GLN A 218 9.71 -7.57 24.39
CA GLN A 218 11.15 -7.67 24.59
C GLN A 218 11.87 -6.32 24.43
N HIS A 219 11.29 -5.40 23.64
CA HIS A 219 11.91 -4.16 23.19
C HIS A 219 11.02 -2.93 23.49
N PRO A 220 11.17 -2.28 24.65
CA PRO A 220 10.39 -1.09 25.00
C PRO A 220 10.52 0.08 24.01
N GLU A 221 11.66 0.21 23.34
CA GLU A 221 11.92 1.19 22.29
C GLU A 221 11.07 0.95 21.04
N LEU A 222 10.82 -0.32 20.67
CA LEU A 222 9.92 -0.68 19.58
C LEU A 222 8.48 -0.27 19.92
N LYS A 223 8.08 -0.47 21.18
CA LYS A 223 6.76 -0.02 21.66
C LYS A 223 6.56 1.49 21.48
N HIS A 224 7.60 2.29 21.74
CA HIS A 224 7.56 3.72 21.50
C HIS A 224 7.45 4.06 20.00
N LEU A 225 8.24 3.40 19.15
CA LEU A 225 8.19 3.57 17.70
C LEU A 225 6.81 3.25 17.13
N VAL A 226 6.18 2.16 17.58
CA VAL A 226 4.82 1.76 17.18
C VAL A 226 3.79 2.79 17.63
N SER A 227 3.94 3.37 18.84
CA SER A 227 3.09 4.46 19.31
C SER A 227 3.17 5.67 18.38
N GLU A 228 4.40 6.08 18.02
CA GLU A 228 4.63 7.22 17.12
C GLU A 228 4.02 6.95 15.73
N PHE A 229 4.28 5.77 15.17
CA PHE A 229 3.71 5.38 13.88
C PHE A 229 2.18 5.42 13.90
N ALA A 230 1.54 4.86 14.93
CA ALA A 230 0.10 4.85 15.06
C ALA A 230 -0.48 6.28 15.15
N GLU A 231 0.14 7.15 15.95
CA GLU A 231 -0.27 8.55 16.06
C GLU A 231 -0.12 9.32 14.75
N HIS A 232 0.98 9.11 14.02
CA HIS A 232 1.17 9.68 12.69
C HIS A 232 0.16 9.15 11.67
N ALA A 233 -0.16 7.85 11.68
CA ALA A 233 -1.17 7.24 10.82
C ALA A 233 -2.58 7.80 11.09
N ILE A 234 -2.95 7.95 12.36
CA ILE A 234 -4.22 8.57 12.77
C ILE A 234 -4.26 10.03 12.30
N THR A 235 -3.20 10.80 12.57
CA THR A 235 -3.12 12.22 12.21
C THR A 235 -3.18 12.41 10.70
N TYR A 236 -2.42 11.62 9.94
CA TYR A 236 -2.45 11.61 8.47
C TYR A 236 -3.85 11.34 7.95
N THR A 237 -4.52 10.31 8.48
CA THR A 237 -5.86 9.92 8.03
C THR A 237 -6.90 11.00 8.34
N GLN A 238 -6.87 11.55 9.54
CA GLN A 238 -7.78 12.62 9.94
C GLN A 238 -7.56 13.91 9.14
N ALA A 239 -6.30 14.24 8.82
CA ALA A 239 -5.97 15.47 8.09
C ALA A 239 -6.28 15.38 6.59
N THR A 240 -6.11 14.20 5.99
CA THR A 240 -6.18 14.02 4.52
C THR A 240 -7.45 13.32 4.05
N GLY A 241 -8.10 12.53 4.90
CA GLY A 241 -9.18 11.62 4.51
C GLY A 241 -8.69 10.37 3.78
N GLU A 242 -7.37 10.17 3.68
CA GLU A 242 -6.72 9.02 3.04
C GLU A 242 -6.28 7.98 4.09
N MET A 243 -6.15 6.72 3.70
CA MET A 243 -5.55 5.68 4.55
C MET A 243 -4.17 5.27 4.02
N LEU A 244 -3.36 4.63 4.87
CA LEU A 244 -2.12 3.99 4.41
C LEU A 244 -2.43 2.63 3.79
N ASP A 245 -1.62 2.23 2.81
CA ASP A 245 -1.67 0.89 2.26
C ASP A 245 -1.04 -0.13 3.20
N LEU A 246 -1.83 -0.59 4.16
CA LEU A 246 -1.49 -1.69 5.07
C LEU A 246 -2.15 -3.01 4.64
N ALA A 247 -2.81 -3.00 3.46
CA ALA A 247 -3.41 -4.17 2.84
C ALA A 247 -2.34 -4.92 2.06
N GLY A 248 -1.70 -5.90 2.71
CA GLY A 248 -0.59 -6.65 2.15
C GLY A 248 0.74 -6.34 2.84
N SER A 249 1.67 -7.27 2.73
CA SER A 249 2.92 -7.23 3.48
C SER A 249 3.95 -6.27 2.87
N TRP A 250 4.82 -5.74 3.73
CA TRP A 250 6.03 -4.96 3.39
C TRP A 250 5.80 -3.57 2.79
N ASN A 251 4.57 -3.04 2.83
CA ASN A 251 4.30 -1.64 2.48
C ASN A 251 4.77 -0.67 3.58
N VAL A 252 4.78 -1.15 4.82
CA VAL A 252 5.42 -0.53 5.98
C VAL A 252 6.20 -1.62 6.71
N THR A 253 7.48 -1.38 6.93
CA THR A 253 8.39 -2.36 7.52
C THR A 253 9.10 -1.74 8.71
N VAL A 254 9.01 -2.41 9.86
CA VAL A 254 9.75 -2.08 11.08
C VAL A 254 10.99 -2.97 11.15
N PHE A 255 12.13 -2.42 11.53
CA PHE A 255 13.39 -3.15 11.58
C PHE A 255 14.32 -2.57 12.65
N GLU A 256 15.24 -3.40 13.13
CA GLU A 256 16.30 -2.97 14.03
C GLU A 256 17.59 -2.73 13.25
N LYS A 257 18.28 -1.63 13.58
CA LYS A 257 19.61 -1.31 13.10
C LYS A 257 20.48 -0.82 14.23
N ASP A 258 21.60 -1.50 14.45
CA ASP A 258 22.60 -1.12 15.46
C ASP A 258 22.00 -0.88 16.87
N GLY A 259 21.03 -1.70 17.29
CA GLY A 259 20.35 -1.55 18.59
C GLY A 259 19.21 -0.52 18.61
N THR A 260 18.85 0.06 17.46
CA THR A 260 17.80 1.08 17.34
C THR A 260 16.72 0.62 16.38
N TRP A 261 15.47 0.65 16.82
CA TRP A 261 14.32 0.34 15.98
C TRP A 261 13.93 1.55 15.13
N ASP A 262 13.59 1.28 13.87
CA ASP A 262 13.11 2.27 12.90
C ASP A 262 12.06 1.62 11.97
N TYR A 263 11.39 2.41 11.14
CA TYR A 263 10.49 1.92 10.11
C TYR A 263 10.64 2.67 8.79
N VAL A 264 10.29 1.97 7.71
CA VAL A 264 10.34 2.48 6.34
C VAL A 264 9.05 2.15 5.58
N MET A 265 8.63 3.06 4.71
CA MET A 265 7.36 3.02 3.98
C MET A 265 7.62 3.00 2.47
N PRO A 266 8.03 1.85 1.88
CA PRO A 266 8.32 1.75 0.45
C PRO A 266 7.07 1.97 -0.43
N ASP A 267 5.90 1.54 0.03
CA ASP A 267 4.69 1.44 -0.80
C ASP A 267 3.39 1.77 -0.02
N ALA A 268 3.46 2.66 0.97
CA ALA A 268 2.33 2.93 1.86
C ALA A 268 1.23 3.87 1.30
N ILE A 269 1.32 4.31 0.03
CA ILE A 269 0.27 5.14 -0.58
C ILE A 269 -0.85 4.23 -1.09
N TYR A 270 -2.04 4.36 -0.48
CA TYR A 270 -3.22 3.64 -0.91
C TYR A 270 -3.66 4.01 -2.34
N PRO A 271 -4.21 3.07 -3.13
CA PRO A 271 -4.64 3.35 -4.49
C PRO A 271 -5.63 4.52 -4.58
N ALA A 272 -5.32 5.51 -5.43
CA ALA A 272 -5.99 6.82 -5.49
C ALA A 272 -7.49 6.82 -5.85
N ARG A 273 -8.10 5.66 -6.11
CA ARG A 273 -9.55 5.54 -6.31
C ARG A 273 -10.28 5.40 -4.99
N ASP A 274 -9.61 4.87 -3.98
CA ASP A 274 -10.17 4.61 -2.67
C ASP A 274 -9.55 5.54 -1.63
N SER A 275 -10.29 5.82 -0.57
CA SER A 275 -9.86 6.68 0.53
C SER A 275 -10.64 6.29 1.78
N TYR A 276 -10.08 6.64 2.94
CA TYR A 276 -10.74 6.43 4.22
C TYR A 276 -12.12 7.10 4.25
N THR A 277 -12.21 8.35 3.80
CA THR A 277 -13.48 9.10 3.74
C THR A 277 -14.54 8.40 2.86
N ARG A 278 -14.14 7.83 1.71
CA ARG A 278 -15.08 7.08 0.87
C ARG A 278 -15.59 5.81 1.55
N GLY A 279 -14.72 5.11 2.27
CA GLY A 279 -15.11 3.96 3.07
C GLY A 279 -16.06 4.33 4.20
N VAL A 280 -15.79 5.43 4.92
CA VAL A 280 -16.69 5.96 5.96
C VAL A 280 -18.10 6.23 5.39
N PHE A 281 -18.21 6.84 4.20
CA PHE A 281 -19.52 7.03 3.56
C PHE A 281 -20.22 5.71 3.18
N GLY A 282 -19.45 4.69 2.79
CA GLY A 282 -19.97 3.36 2.53
C GLY A 282 -20.49 2.69 3.80
N ILE A 283 -19.76 2.81 4.91
CA ILE A 283 -20.16 2.33 6.23
C ILE A 283 -21.44 3.04 6.67
N ASP A 284 -21.48 4.37 6.63
CA ASP A 284 -22.66 5.18 6.97
C ASP A 284 -23.92 4.73 6.19
N ALA A 285 -23.77 4.48 4.89
CA ALA A 285 -24.87 3.98 4.07
C ALA A 285 -25.40 2.64 4.58
N LEU A 286 -24.51 1.69 4.92
CA LEU A 286 -24.89 0.38 5.46
C LEU A 286 -25.58 0.49 6.83
N LEU A 287 -25.06 1.34 7.73
CA LEU A 287 -25.67 1.57 9.06
C LEU A 287 -27.10 2.12 8.95
N HIS A 288 -27.42 2.83 7.87
CA HIS A 288 -28.75 3.33 7.58
C HIS A 288 -29.59 2.39 6.69
N GLY A 289 -29.20 1.12 6.57
CA GLY A 289 -29.92 0.09 5.82
C GLY A 289 -29.92 0.30 4.29
N LYS A 290 -29.01 1.13 3.76
CA LYS A 290 -28.86 1.35 2.33
C LYS A 290 -27.92 0.32 1.72
N THR A 291 -28.16 -0.01 0.46
CA THR A 291 -27.21 -0.79 -0.32
C THR A 291 -26.06 0.09 -0.79
N ILE A 292 -24.87 -0.50 -0.88
CA ILE A 292 -23.71 0.11 -1.53
C ILE A 292 -23.40 -0.61 -2.85
N GLU A 293 -22.79 0.11 -3.78
CA GLU A 293 -22.34 -0.48 -5.05
C GLU A 293 -21.27 -1.55 -4.79
N ALA A 294 -21.31 -2.63 -5.56
CA ALA A 294 -20.37 -3.75 -5.41
C ALA A 294 -18.89 -3.31 -5.45
N GLY A 295 -18.55 -2.31 -6.26
CA GLY A 295 -17.20 -1.76 -6.36
C GLY A 295 -16.74 -0.93 -5.15
N LYS A 296 -17.63 -0.63 -4.19
CA LYS A 296 -17.33 0.12 -2.96
C LYS A 296 -17.22 -0.78 -1.73
N GLU A 297 -17.63 -2.05 -1.84
CA GLU A 297 -17.56 -3.01 -0.73
C GLU A 297 -16.11 -3.25 -0.28
N ASN A 298 -15.17 -3.39 -1.22
CA ASN A 298 -13.72 -3.48 -0.94
C ASN A 298 -13.21 -2.25 -0.18
N THR A 299 -13.63 -1.03 -0.57
CA THR A 299 -13.25 0.21 0.12
C THR A 299 -13.74 0.20 1.57
N VAL A 300 -14.97 -0.28 1.81
CA VAL A 300 -15.56 -0.41 3.16
C VAL A 300 -14.78 -1.41 4.00
N LEU A 301 -14.53 -2.61 3.46
CA LEU A 301 -13.75 -3.65 4.15
C LEU A 301 -12.38 -3.12 4.55
N ASN A 302 -11.63 -2.55 3.61
CA ASN A 302 -10.28 -2.05 3.89
C ASN A 302 -10.27 -0.88 4.87
N THR A 303 -11.31 -0.04 4.87
CA THR A 303 -11.46 1.05 5.85
C THR A 303 -11.67 0.53 7.26
N ILE A 304 -12.49 -0.51 7.42
CA ILE A 304 -12.74 -1.17 8.70
C ILE A 304 -11.45 -1.84 9.21
N SER A 305 -10.80 -2.67 8.37
CA SER A 305 -9.57 -3.38 8.74
C SER A 305 -8.43 -2.41 9.06
N TYR A 306 -8.28 -1.33 8.28
CA TYR A 306 -7.32 -0.27 8.53
C TYR A 306 -7.55 0.40 9.90
N ALA A 307 -8.79 0.79 10.19
CA ALA A 307 -9.11 1.43 11.46
C ALA A 307 -8.88 0.51 12.66
N ARG A 308 -9.31 -0.75 12.58
CA ARG A 308 -9.04 -1.75 13.65
C ARG A 308 -7.55 -1.90 13.89
N PHE A 309 -6.76 -2.05 12.82
CA PHE A 309 -5.32 -2.25 12.92
C PHE A 309 -4.61 -1.06 13.55
N VAL A 310 -4.86 0.16 13.05
CA VAL A 310 -4.23 1.37 13.60
C VAL A 310 -4.64 1.61 15.05
N ASN A 311 -5.91 1.36 15.40
CA ASN A 311 -6.37 1.46 16.79
C ASN A 311 -5.75 0.38 17.68
N ALA A 312 -5.59 -0.85 17.19
CA ALA A 312 -4.91 -1.91 17.91
C ALA A 312 -3.42 -1.57 18.15
N LEU A 313 -2.71 -1.02 17.15
CA LEU A 313 -1.34 -0.52 17.31
C LEU A 313 -1.26 0.58 18.38
N ALA A 314 -2.17 1.55 18.34
CA ALA A 314 -2.23 2.60 19.36
C ALA A 314 -2.49 2.02 20.76
N MET A 315 -3.38 1.03 20.88
CA MET A 315 -3.72 0.37 22.14
C MET A 315 -2.55 -0.41 22.73
N VAL A 316 -1.93 -1.30 21.95
CA VAL A 316 -0.83 -2.13 22.44
C VAL A 316 0.40 -1.30 22.81
N SER A 317 0.62 -0.19 22.10
CA SER A 317 1.71 0.74 22.36
C SER A 317 1.47 1.69 23.53
N GLY A 318 0.23 1.80 24.00
CA GLY A 318 -0.16 2.66 25.12
C GLY A 318 -0.56 4.09 24.70
N SER A 319 -0.69 4.37 23.41
CA SER A 319 -1.25 5.63 22.91
C SER A 319 -2.76 5.70 23.19
N SER A 320 -3.22 6.89 23.59
CA SER A 320 -4.64 7.19 23.70
C SER A 320 -5.28 7.62 22.38
N ALA A 321 -4.49 7.83 21.32
CA ALA A 321 -5.00 8.25 20.03
C ALA A 321 -5.89 7.17 19.42
N ARG A 322 -7.02 7.58 18.81
CA ARG A 322 -7.94 6.68 18.12
C ARG A 322 -8.39 7.28 16.81
N LEU A 323 -8.44 6.43 15.80
CA LEU A 323 -9.10 6.70 14.54
C LEU A 323 -10.59 6.38 14.69
N LYS A 324 -11.41 7.42 14.73
CA LYS A 324 -12.86 7.31 14.81
C LYS A 324 -13.46 7.28 13.40
N ILE A 325 -14.22 6.23 13.09
CA ILE A 325 -14.96 6.12 11.82
C ILE A 325 -16.24 6.96 11.89
N PHE A 326 -17.03 6.80 12.97
CA PHE A 326 -18.35 7.43 13.09
C PHE A 326 -18.69 7.77 14.55
N ASP A 327 -19.64 8.68 14.76
CA ASP A 327 -20.13 9.04 16.11
C ASP A 327 -21.08 8.01 16.71
N GLN A 328 -21.73 7.21 15.87
CA GLN A 328 -22.63 6.13 16.29
C GLN A 328 -21.87 4.81 16.38
N PRO A 329 -22.25 3.91 17.31
CA PRO A 329 -21.65 2.59 17.44
C PRO A 329 -21.81 1.74 16.17
N ILE A 330 -20.69 1.29 15.62
CA ILE A 330 -20.60 0.42 14.45
C ILE A 330 -20.93 -1.02 14.82
N ALA A 331 -20.58 -1.44 16.03
CA ALA A 331 -20.80 -2.79 16.55
C ALA A 331 -22.27 -3.23 16.41
N SER A 332 -23.22 -2.33 16.61
CA SER A 332 -24.65 -2.61 16.40
C SER A 332 -25.05 -3.17 15.01
N ASN A 333 -24.16 -3.08 14.02
CA ASN A 333 -24.33 -3.61 12.67
C ASN A 333 -23.27 -4.67 12.28
N SER A 334 -22.61 -5.29 13.27
CA SER A 334 -21.56 -6.30 13.10
C SER A 334 -21.97 -7.43 12.16
N GLU A 335 -23.21 -7.92 12.25
CA GLU A 335 -23.72 -8.98 11.36
C GLU A 335 -23.70 -8.54 9.88
N VAL A 336 -24.15 -7.31 9.57
CA VAL A 336 -24.18 -6.78 8.20
C VAL A 336 -22.76 -6.63 7.66
N LEU A 337 -21.84 -6.13 8.49
CA LEU A 337 -20.45 -5.93 8.12
C LEU A 337 -19.72 -7.26 7.91
N LEU A 338 -19.94 -8.25 8.77
CA LEU A 338 -19.36 -9.58 8.64
C LEU A 338 -19.80 -10.25 7.34
N HIS A 339 -21.10 -10.23 7.03
CA HIS A 339 -21.61 -10.79 5.77
C HIS A 339 -21.04 -10.07 4.55
N LEU A 340 -20.91 -8.75 4.59
CA LEU A 340 -20.29 -7.98 3.50
C LEU A 340 -18.82 -8.34 3.32
N ALA A 341 -18.07 -8.39 4.42
CA ALA A 341 -16.66 -8.74 4.41
C ALA A 341 -16.44 -10.15 3.85
N LYS A 342 -17.18 -11.15 4.35
CA LYS A 342 -17.13 -12.53 3.84
C LYS A 342 -17.48 -12.62 2.37
N ARG A 343 -18.49 -11.88 1.92
CA ARG A 343 -18.83 -11.80 0.49
C ARG A 343 -17.67 -11.25 -0.33
N GLU A 344 -17.04 -10.16 0.10
CA GLU A 344 -15.88 -9.59 -0.61
C GLU A 344 -14.69 -10.54 -0.63
N LEU A 345 -14.33 -11.12 0.51
CA LEU A 345 -13.23 -12.08 0.62
C LEU A 345 -13.47 -13.32 -0.23
N SER A 346 -14.72 -13.81 -0.30
CA SER A 346 -15.09 -14.92 -1.18
C SER A 346 -14.87 -14.58 -2.65
N ARG A 347 -15.11 -13.33 -3.07
CA ARG A 347 -14.81 -12.89 -4.44
C ARG A 347 -13.31 -12.98 -4.72
N TRP A 348 -12.45 -12.80 -3.71
CA TRP A 348 -10.99 -12.84 -3.89
C TRP A 348 -10.49 -14.28 -4.01
N SER A 349 -10.95 -15.19 -3.14
CA SER A 349 -10.52 -16.61 -3.15
C SER A 349 -10.94 -17.38 -4.42
N HIS A 350 -12.12 -17.07 -4.98
CA HIS A 350 -12.56 -17.65 -6.25
C HIS A 350 -11.67 -17.22 -7.44
N HIS A 351 -10.99 -16.07 -7.34
CA HIS A 351 -10.07 -15.64 -8.38
C HIS A 351 -8.70 -16.32 -8.26
N GLU A 352 -8.20 -16.57 -7.05
CA GLU A 352 -6.93 -17.27 -6.84
C GLU A 352 -7.00 -18.72 -7.36
N THR A 353 -8.06 -19.45 -7.01
CA THR A 353 -8.27 -20.83 -7.45
C THR A 353 -8.48 -20.98 -8.96
N SER A 354 -9.00 -19.95 -9.64
CA SER A 354 -9.14 -19.96 -11.11
C SER A 354 -7.80 -19.89 -11.86
N LYS A 355 -6.72 -19.42 -11.20
CA LYS A 355 -5.38 -19.35 -11.80
C LYS A 355 -4.63 -20.69 -11.76
N ASP A 356 -4.92 -21.54 -10.76
CA ASP A 356 -4.28 -22.86 -10.62
C ASP A 356 -4.91 -23.94 -11.53
N GLY A 357 -6.04 -23.64 -12.18
CA GLY A 357 -6.74 -24.52 -13.10
C GLY A 357 -6.29 -24.45 -14.56
N VAL A 358 -5.30 -23.61 -14.88
CA VAL A 358 -4.68 -23.52 -16.21
C VAL A 358 -3.30 -24.17 -16.14
N VAL A 359 -3.26 -25.49 -16.31
CA VAL A 359 -2.04 -26.27 -16.55
C VAL A 359 -1.85 -26.48 -18.04
#